data_AF-A0A9Q3CXR8-F1
#
_entry.id   AF-A0A9Q3CXR8-F1
#
_cell.length_a   1.000
_cell.length_b   1.000
_cell.length_c   1.000
_cell.angle_alpha   90.00
_cell.angle_beta   90.00
_cell.angle_gamma   90.00
#
_symmetry.space_group_name_H-M   'P 1'
#
loop_
_entity.id
_entity.type
_entity.pdbx_description
1 polymer ?
#
loop_
_entity_poly.entity_id
_entity_poly.type
_entity_poly.pdbx_seq_one_letter_code
_entity_poly.pdbx_strand_id
1 'polypeptide(L)'
;MRQEHGKHDWPWWKYELITKWANNSWSFKMEIALENAIFNSEKDKQLTWFLKKKDRLSALHPELSDSMINMEVLRKCGGEIEHYIK
;
A
#
# COMPACT_ATOMS: atom_id res chain seq x y z
N MET A 1 -20.84 -21.06 7.61
CA MET A 1 -19.99 -20.24 6.68
C MET A 1 -20.58 -20.13 5.26
N ARG A 2 -20.44 -21.11 4.35
CA ARG A 2 -20.93 -20.96 2.94
C ARG A 2 -22.46 -21.00 2.82
N GLN A 3 -23.15 -21.76 3.69
CA GLN A 3 -24.62 -21.85 3.70
C GLN A 3 -25.32 -20.68 4.42
N GLU A 4 -24.64 -19.96 5.31
CA GLU A 4 -25.21 -18.85 6.10
C GLU A 4 -24.89 -17.47 5.53
N HIS A 5 -23.71 -17.28 4.93
CA HIS A 5 -23.27 -15.98 4.40
C HIS A 5 -23.13 -15.93 2.88
N GLY A 6 -23.30 -17.06 2.17
CA GLY A 6 -23.05 -17.15 0.73
C GLY A 6 -24.04 -16.39 -0.17
N LYS A 7 -25.11 -15.80 0.39
CA LYS A 7 -26.14 -15.06 -0.36
C LYS A 7 -25.97 -13.54 -0.34
N HIS A 8 -24.98 -13.02 0.37
CA HIS A 8 -24.75 -11.58 0.44
C HIS A 8 -24.01 -11.06 -0.79
N ASP A 9 -24.27 -9.79 -1.12
CA ASP A 9 -23.63 -9.09 -2.22
C ASP A 9 -22.18 -8.68 -1.89
N TRP A 10 -21.44 -8.25 -2.91
CA TRP A 10 -20.03 -7.89 -2.74
C TRP A 10 -19.79 -6.74 -1.74
N PRO A 11 -20.60 -5.66 -1.71
CA PRO A 11 -20.47 -4.62 -0.70
C PRO A 11 -20.54 -5.13 0.74
N TRP A 12 -21.47 -6.04 1.03
CA TRP A 12 -21.60 -6.63 2.36
C TRP A 12 -20.37 -7.48 2.71
N TRP A 13 -19.92 -8.34 1.79
CA TRP A 13 -18.71 -9.14 2.01
C TRP A 13 -17.47 -8.26 2.24
N LYS A 14 -17.33 -7.19 1.47
CA LYS A 14 -16.26 -6.20 1.64
C LYS A 14 -16.30 -5.58 3.04
N TYR A 15 -17.49 -5.19 3.51
CA TYR A 15 -17.66 -4.63 4.86
C TYR A 15 -17.27 -5.62 5.96
N GLU A 16 -17.75 -6.88 5.89
CA GLU A 16 -17.39 -7.91 6.85
C GLU A 16 -15.90 -8.23 6.83
N LEU A 17 -15.30 -8.27 5.63
CA LEU A 17 -13.87 -8.50 5.48
C LEU A 17 -13.06 -7.38 6.15
N ILE A 18 -13.41 -6.13 5.90
CA ILE A 18 -12.76 -4.97 6.52
C ILE A 18 -12.95 -5.01 8.04
N THR A 19 -14.18 -5.22 8.51
CA THR A 19 -14.51 -5.22 9.95
C THR A 19 -13.74 -6.30 10.71
N LYS A 20 -13.59 -7.50 10.11
CA LYS A 20 -12.95 -8.63 10.77
C LYS A 20 -11.43 -8.60 10.70
N TRP A 21 -10.85 -8.17 9.57
CA TRP A 21 -9.42 -8.30 9.31
C TRP A 21 -8.65 -6.99 9.19
N ALA A 22 -9.30 -5.87 8.85
CA ALA A 22 -8.66 -4.55 8.78
C ALA A 22 -8.78 -3.80 10.12
N ASN A 23 -8.43 -4.48 11.21
CA ASN A 23 -8.36 -3.86 12.53
C ASN A 23 -7.07 -3.04 12.71
N ASN A 24 -7.00 -2.21 13.76
CA ASN A 24 -5.86 -1.33 14.02
C ASN A 24 -4.51 -2.07 14.04
N SER A 25 -4.47 -3.32 14.54
CA SER A 25 -3.24 -4.11 14.53
C SER A 25 -2.81 -4.54 13.13
N TRP A 26 -3.75 -4.79 12.22
CA TRP A 26 -3.45 -5.06 10.82
C TRP A 26 -2.94 -3.80 10.12
N SER A 27 -3.61 -2.65 10.30
CA SER A 27 -3.19 -1.38 9.71
C SER A 27 -1.77 -1.01 10.15
N PHE A 28 -1.48 -1.11 11.44
CA PHE A 28 -0.14 -0.87 11.99
C PHE A 28 0.93 -1.82 11.39
N LYS A 29 0.60 -3.11 11.21
CA LYS A 29 1.50 -4.06 10.52
C LYS A 29 1.77 -3.67 9.07
N MET A 30 0.74 -3.18 8.37
CA MET A 30 0.88 -2.73 6.98
C MET A 30 1.72 -1.46 6.89
N GLU A 31 1.55 -0.52 7.81
CA GLU A 31 2.39 0.69 7.92
C GLU A 31 3.86 0.33 8.18
N ILE A 32 4.14 -0.56 9.14
CA ILE A 32 5.51 -1.05 9.38
C ILE A 32 6.09 -1.72 8.13
N ALA A 33 5.32 -2.56 7.46
CA ALA A 33 5.76 -3.24 6.24
C ALA A 33 6.01 -2.24 5.09
N LEU A 34 5.25 -1.14 5.04
CA LEU A 34 5.45 -0.07 4.08
C LEU A 34 6.73 0.71 4.39
N GLU A 35 6.96 1.07 5.66
CA GLU A 35 8.11 1.84 6.13
C GLU A 35 9.41 1.10 5.85
N ASN A 36 9.44 -0.22 6.11
CA ASN A 36 10.63 -1.06 5.96
C ASN A 36 10.95 -1.47 4.52
N ALA A 37 9.99 -1.32 3.59
CA ALA A 37 10.22 -1.73 2.22
C ALA A 37 10.93 -0.61 1.44
N ILE A 38 12.25 -0.54 1.63
CA ILE A 38 13.18 0.32 0.89
C ILE A 38 13.45 -0.32 -0.48
N PHE A 39 13.60 0.49 -1.52
CA PHE A 39 13.93 0.03 -2.86
C PHE A 39 15.33 -0.59 -2.89
N ASN A 40 15.48 -1.72 -3.57
CA ASN A 40 16.78 -2.34 -3.80
C ASN A 40 16.99 -2.54 -5.31
N SER A 41 17.97 -1.85 -5.90
CA SER A 41 18.23 -1.90 -7.34
C SER A 41 18.69 -3.26 -7.87
N GLU A 42 19.23 -4.13 -7.02
CA GLU A 42 19.67 -5.49 -7.39
C GLU A 42 18.52 -6.50 -7.37
N LYS A 43 17.50 -6.25 -6.54
CA LYS A 43 16.40 -7.19 -6.28
C LYS A 43 15.07 -6.77 -6.89
N ASP A 44 14.80 -5.47 -6.96
CA ASP A 44 13.51 -4.92 -7.33
C ASP A 44 13.49 -4.38 -8.75
N LYS A 45 12.47 -4.76 -9.52
CA LYS A 45 12.18 -4.14 -10.81
C LYS A 45 11.47 -2.81 -10.59
N GLN A 46 12.05 -1.71 -11.08
CA GLN A 46 11.65 -0.33 -10.79
C GLN A 46 10.14 -0.10 -10.94
N LEU A 47 9.59 -0.38 -12.12
CA LEU A 47 8.17 -0.14 -12.41
C LEU A 47 7.24 -0.96 -11.51
N THR A 48 7.54 -2.24 -11.34
CA THR A 48 6.71 -3.14 -10.53
C THR A 48 6.74 -2.73 -9.06
N TRP A 49 7.91 -2.34 -8.57
CA TRP A 49 8.07 -1.86 -7.20
C TRP A 49 7.33 -0.54 -6.98
N PHE A 50 7.48 0.42 -7.90
CA PHE A 50 6.78 1.71 -7.86
C PHE A 50 5.26 1.53 -7.82
N LEU A 51 4.70 0.75 -8.76
CA LEU A 51 3.25 0.52 -8.84
C LEU A 51 2.72 -0.14 -7.56
N LYS A 52 3.41 -1.19 -7.07
CA LYS A 52 3.03 -1.86 -5.82
C LYS A 52 3.03 -0.93 -4.62
N LYS A 53 3.96 0.04 -4.60
CA LYS A 53 4.07 1.03 -3.53
C LYS A 53 3.00 2.10 -3.62
N LYS A 54 2.76 2.62 -4.82
CA LYS A 54 1.66 3.54 -5.11
C LYS A 54 0.31 2.93 -4.71
N ASP A 55 0.04 1.69 -5.09
CA ASP A 55 -1.23 1.01 -4.77
C ASP A 55 -1.42 0.85 -3.26
N ARG A 56 -0.36 0.47 -2.53
CA ARG A 56 -0.41 0.33 -1.08
C ARG A 56 -0.62 1.66 -0.37
N LEU A 57 0.08 2.71 -0.79
CA LEU A 57 -0.08 4.06 -0.24
C LEU A 57 -1.50 4.59 -0.49
N SER A 58 -2.02 4.43 -1.70
CA SER A 58 -3.38 4.86 -2.05
C SER A 58 -4.45 4.12 -1.24
N ALA A 59 -4.19 2.86 -0.87
CA ALA A 59 -5.11 2.05 -0.07
C ALA A 59 -5.06 2.37 1.42
N LEU A 60 -3.87 2.67 1.97
CA LEU A 60 -3.69 3.00 3.40
C LEU A 60 -4.02 4.47 3.70
N HIS A 61 -3.74 5.36 2.74
CA HIS A 61 -3.88 6.80 2.87
C HIS A 61 -4.66 7.38 1.67
N PRO A 62 -5.96 7.07 1.55
CA PRO A 62 -6.79 7.57 0.45
C PRO A 62 -6.91 9.10 0.40
N GLU A 63 -6.53 9.79 1.47
CA GLU A 63 -6.47 11.25 1.58
C GLU A 63 -5.25 11.87 0.89
N LEU A 64 -4.20 11.10 0.57
CA LEU A 64 -3.01 11.63 -0.07
C LEU A 64 -3.25 11.91 -1.54
N SER A 65 -2.74 13.05 -2.01
CA SER A 65 -2.68 13.34 -3.44
C SER A 65 -1.66 12.45 -4.15
N ASP A 66 -1.82 12.25 -5.46
CA ASP A 66 -0.84 11.54 -6.28
C ASP A 66 0.58 12.10 -6.14
N SER A 67 0.72 13.42 -5.98
CA SER A 67 2.01 14.08 -5.76
C SER A 67 2.65 13.63 -4.44
N MET A 68 1.87 13.62 -3.35
CA MET A 68 2.36 13.19 -2.03
C MET A 68 2.74 11.70 -2.03
N ILE A 69 1.93 10.87 -2.71
CA ILE A 69 2.24 9.45 -2.89
C ILE A 69 3.58 9.30 -3.63
N ASN A 70 3.77 10.00 -4.74
CA ASN A 70 5.01 9.93 -5.50
C ASN A 70 6.23 10.36 -4.65
N MET A 71 6.11 11.43 -3.87
CA MET A 71 7.17 11.88 -2.97
C MET A 71 7.51 10.83 -1.90
N GLU A 72 6.50 10.18 -1.33
CA GLU A 72 6.72 9.13 -0.34
C GLU A 72 7.38 7.89 -0.94
N VAL A 73 7.01 7.51 -2.18
CA VAL A 73 7.70 6.44 -2.91
C VAL A 73 9.14 6.80 -3.20
N LEU A 74 9.41 8.05 -3.62
CA LEU A 74 10.76 8.55 -3.86
C LEU A 74 11.59 8.51 -2.57
N ARG A 75 11.06 8.94 -1.42
CA ARG A 75 11.76 8.84 -0.11
C ARG A 75 12.29 7.44 0.18
N LYS A 76 11.62 6.40 -0.32
CA LYS A 76 11.99 4.98 -0.15
C LYS A 76 13.00 4.46 -1.17
N CYS A 77 13.37 5.24 -2.19
CA CYS A 77 14.35 4.83 -3.19
C CYS A 77 15.80 4.85 -2.69
N GLY A 78 16.10 5.61 -1.63
CA GLY A 78 17.44 5.75 -1.06
C GLY A 78 18.40 6.55 -1.96
N GLY A 79 19.14 7.48 -1.37
CA GLY A 79 20.05 8.39 -2.07
C GLY A 79 19.45 9.77 -2.36
N GLU A 80 20.31 10.75 -2.63
CA GLU A 80 19.88 12.09 -3.02
C GLU A 80 19.31 12.05 -4.44
N ILE A 81 17.99 11.86 -4.52
CA ILE A 81 17.22 11.89 -5.78
C ILE A 81 17.37 13.25 -6.47
N GLU A 82 17.67 14.29 -5.69
CA GLU A 82 18.00 15.65 -6.14
C GLU A 82 19.10 15.68 -7.20
N HIS A 83 20.04 14.74 -7.20
CA HIS A 83 21.13 14.71 -8.18
C HIS A 83 20.80 14.05 -9.53
N TYR A 84 19.65 13.38 -9.65
CA TYR A 84 19.26 12.63 -10.85
C TYR A 84 18.19 13.32 -11.70
N ILE A 85 17.59 14.42 -11.22
CA ILE A 85 16.67 15.25 -12.00
C ILE A 85 17.52 16.28 -12.77
N LYS A 86 17.63 16.11 -14.09
CA LYS A 86 18.27 17.07 -15.01
C LYS A 86 17.22 17.82 -15.81
#